data_AF-A0A949NX65-F1
#
_entry.id   AF-A0A949NX65-F1
#
_cell.length_a   1.000
_cell.length_b   1.000
_cell.length_c   1.000
_cell.angle_alpha   90.00
_cell.angle_beta   90.00
_cell.angle_gamma   90.00
#
_symmetry.space_group_name_H-M   'P 1'
#
loop_
_entity.id
_entity.type
_entity.pdbx_description
1 polymer ?
#
loop_
_entity_poly.entity_id
_entity_poly.type
_entity_poly.pdbx_seq_one_letter_code
_entity_poly.pdbx_strand_id
1 'polypeptide(L)' 'MPNEKITQLIEKKAALEKGGGEKAIQKQHDNGKYTARERIEKLLDEGSFVEIDSF' A
#
# COMPACT_ATOMS: atom_id res chain seq x y z
N MET A 1 11.23 -24.69 -7.95
CA MET A 1 11.83 -23.34 -8.02
C MET A 1 10.71 -22.33 -7.90
N PRO A 2 10.75 -21.38 -6.95
CA PRO A 2 9.84 -20.24 -6.97
C PRO A 2 9.97 -19.55 -8.34
N ASN A 3 8.85 -19.22 -8.97
CA ASN A 3 8.87 -18.53 -10.25
C ASN A 3 9.42 -17.11 -10.03
N GLU A 4 10.60 -16.82 -10.56
CA GLU A 4 11.33 -15.56 -10.36
C GLU A 4 10.48 -14.32 -10.68
N LYS A 5 9.64 -14.40 -11.73
CA LYS A 5 8.73 -13.30 -12.10
C LYS A 5 7.66 -13.04 -11.05
N ILE A 6 7.19 -14.09 -10.36
CA ILE A 6 6.21 -13.96 -9.27
C ILE A 6 6.86 -13.27 -8.07
N THR A 7 8.09 -13.66 -7.73
CA THR A 7 8.84 -13.03 -6.62
C THR A 7 9.04 -11.53 -6.88
N GLN A 8 9.49 -11.16 -8.07
CA GLN A 8 9.68 -9.76 -8.45
C GLN A 8 8.36 -8.96 -8.39
N LEU A 9 7.23 -9.57 -8.79
CA LEU A 9 5.92 -8.94 -8.70
C LEU A 9 5.52 -8.66 -7.25
N ILE A 10 5.73 -9.62 -6.35
CA ILE A 10 5.42 -9.48 -4.92
C ILE A 10 6.27 -8.38 -4.29
N GLU A 11 7.57 -8.32 -4.60
CA GLU A 11 8.47 -7.28 -4.10
C GLU A 11 8.06 -5.89 -4.58
N LYS A 12 7.68 -5.75 -5.87
CA LYS A 12 7.17 -4.48 -6.41
C LYS A 12 5.89 -4.04 -5.71
N LYS A 13 4.95 -4.96 -5.46
CA LYS A 13 3.72 -4.66 -4.71
C LYS A 13 4.03 -4.15 -3.30
N ALA A 14 4.89 -4.86 -2.57
CA ALA A 14 5.30 -4.45 -1.22
C ALA A 14 5.99 -3.08 -1.20
N ALA A 15 6.76 -2.73 -2.23
CA ALA A 15 7.35 -1.40 -2.36
C ALA A 15 6.30 -0.31 -2.64
N LEU A 16 5.34 -0.58 -3.53
CA LEU A 16 4.24 0.33 -3.86
C LEU A 16 3.32 0.58 -2.65
N GLU A 17 3.10 -0.42 -1.80
CA GLU A 17 2.34 -0.31 -0.56
C GLU A 17 2.90 0.77 0.38
N LYS A 18 4.24 0.92 0.42
CA LYS A 18 4.92 1.96 1.22
C LYS A 18 4.74 3.37 0.68
N GLY A 19 4.25 3.55 -0.55
CA GLY A 19 3.98 4.86 -1.15
C GLY A 19 5.19 5.80 -1.09
N GLY A 20 5.03 6.95 -0.41
CA GLY A 20 6.12 7.94 -0.21
C GLY A 20 7.24 7.51 0.75
N GLY A 21 7.22 6.25 1.22
CA GLY A 21 8.17 5.69 2.18
C GLY A 21 7.81 6.00 3.63
N GLU A 22 8.51 5.32 4.55
CA GLU A 22 8.23 5.35 5.99
C GLU A 22 8.23 6.76 6.59
N LYS A 23 9.12 7.64 6.11
CA LYS A 23 9.18 9.04 6.56
C LYS A 23 7.90 9.83 6.21
N ALA A 24 7.32 9.59 5.04
CA ALA A 24 6.10 10.28 4.60
C ALA A 24 4.87 9.74 5.35
N ILE A 25 4.84 8.43 5.61
CA ILE A 25 3.82 7.78 6.43
C ILE A 25 3.83 8.36 7.84
N GLN A 26 4.99 8.36 8.49
CA GLN A 26 5.14 8.91 9.85
C GLN A 26 4.70 10.37 9.90
N LYS A 27 5.09 11.19 8.92
CA LYS A 27 4.64 12.59 8.83
C LYS A 27 3.12 12.73 8.74
N GLN A 28 2.40 11.82 8.07
CA GLN A 28 0.92 11.87 8.06
C GLN A 28 0.37 11.59 9.46
N HIS A 29 0.87 10.52 10.10
CA HIS A 29 0.44 10.13 11.43
C HIS A 29 0.74 11.18 12.50
N ASP A 30 1.93 11.80 12.46
CA ASP A 30 2.32 12.90 13.36
C ASP A 30 1.39 14.11 13.23
N ASN A 31 0.82 14.32 12.05
CA ASN A 31 -0.18 15.37 11.80
C ASN A 31 -1.62 14.93 12.14
N GLY A 32 -1.80 13.77 12.77
CA GLY A 32 -3.12 13.21 13.10
C GLY A 32 -3.91 12.76 11.87
N LYS A 33 -3.24 12.48 10.74
CA LYS A 33 -3.88 12.11 9.48
C LYS A 33 -3.58 10.67 9.12
N TYR A 34 -4.57 10.02 8.52
CA TYR A 34 -4.39 8.74 7.85
C TYR A 34 -3.72 8.90 6.48
N THR A 35 -2.97 7.89 6.06
CA THR A 35 -2.48 7.74 4.68
C THR A 35 -3.65 7.53 3.70
N ALA A 36 -3.38 7.56 2.39
CA ALA A 36 -4.42 7.34 1.39
C ALA A 36 -5.06 5.94 1.52
N ARG A 37 -4.25 4.89 1.67
CA ARG A 37 -4.73 3.50 1.82
C ARG A 37 -5.49 3.28 3.12
N GLU A 38 -5.00 3.82 4.23
CA GLU A 38 -5.71 3.75 5.51
C GLU A 38 -7.11 4.39 5.48
N ARG A 39 -7.29 5.45 4.66
CA ARG A 39 -8.62 6.05 4.47
C ARG A 39 -9.56 5.14 3.68
N ILE A 40 -9.03 4.45 2.67
CA ILE A 40 -9.80 3.48 1.88
C ILE A 40 -10.23 2.31 2.76
N GLU A 41 -9.31 1.73 3.54
CA GLU A 41 -9.59 0.63 4.47
C GLU A 41 -10.64 1.00 5.53
N LYS A 42 -10.67 2.26 5.97
CA LYS A 42 -11.68 2.74 6.92
C LYS A 42 -13.05 3.03 6.31
N LEU A 43 -13.10 3.25 5.00
CA LEU A 43 -14.31 3.64 4.29
C LEU A 43 -15.06 2.43 3.73
N LEU A 44 -14.32 1.44 3.24
CA LEU A 44 -14.85 0.27 2.54
C LEU A 44 -14.98 -0.93 3.47
N ASP A 45 -15.82 -1.87 3.08
CA ASP A 45 -15.94 -3.14 3.78
C ASP A 45 -14.63 -3.93 3.66
N GLU A 46 -14.28 -4.66 4.72
CA GLU A 46 -13.05 -5.43 4.78
C GLU A 46 -12.98 -6.42 3.61
N GLY A 47 -11.87 -6.39 2.86
CA GLY A 47 -11.64 -7.26 1.70
C GLY A 47 -12.42 -6.88 0.43
N SER A 48 -13.21 -5.80 0.43
CA SER A 48 -13.97 -5.40 -0.77
C SER A 48 -13.18 -4.55 -1.76
N PHE A 49 -12.04 -4.00 -1.35
CA PHE A 49 -11.24 -3.10 -2.18
C PHE A 49 -10.43 -3.87 -3.25
N VAL A 50 -10.53 -3.41 -4.50
CA VAL A 50 -9.73 -3.92 -5.63
C VAL A 50 -9.00 -2.73 -6.27
N GLU A 51 -7.67 -2.71 -6.13
CA GLU A 51 -6.82 -1.66 -6.68
C GLU A 51 -6.60 -1.88 -8.20
N ILE A 52 -6.74 -0.80 -8.98
CA ILE A 52 -6.46 -0.76 -10.43
C ILE A 52 -5.34 0.25 -10.70
N ASP A 53 -4.60 0.07 -11.79
CA ASP A 53 -3.51 0.96 -12.22
C ASP A 53 -2.44 1.25 -11.14
N SER A 54 -2.08 0.24 -10.35
CA SER A 54 -1.09 0.36 -9.27
C SER A 54 0.37 0.39 -9.73
N PHE A 55 0.64 0.06 -11.01
CA PHE A 55 1.98 -0.14 -11.57
C PHE A 55 2.36 0.93 -12.58
#